data_AF-A0AAU7F6N3-F1
#
_entry.id   AF-A0AAU7F6N3-F1
#
_cell.length_a   1.000
_cell.length_b   1.000
_cell.length_c   1.000
_cell.angle_alpha   90.00
_cell.angle_beta   90.00
_cell.angle_gamma   90.00
#
_symmetry.space_group_name_H-M   'P 1'
#
loop_
_entity.id
_entity.type
_entity.pdbx_description
1 polymer ?
#
loop_
_entity_poly.entity_id
_entity_poly.type
_entity_poly.pdbx_seq_one_letter_code
_entity_poly.pdbx_strand_id
1 'polypeptide(L)'
;MKDVASIEEIFEIRKLNTSSLSIGASDNINFTHRLPLMPEDYLRFAHSDLKEGSARGLINALSNAKRSIDSIIEIALKSLSIDPRNIPAHALEFCNDVLPEWDKNINPTSLRIFCALGFSPSLLIKEVRSLRNNIEHDYEIPSIDETIKAVEIAELLLNTLRAKEMYNCCIEISDTNTTSKIEEGRASGIRFRDKYSPLKNTGTSFELIAFNENNQGYCYTFTGKEPLYYYFLRAMIVADLDREKLKETILKIIQITHSKKPPNTIKIAEFDY
;
A
#
# COMPACT_ATOMS: atom_id res chain seq x y z
N MET A 1 -18.61 -17.98 6.68
CA MET A 1 -19.15 -17.07 5.65
C MET A 1 -19.36 -17.88 4.37
N LYS A 2 -20.26 -17.44 3.51
CA LYS A 2 -20.44 -18.02 2.17
C LYS A 2 -19.46 -17.34 1.21
N ASP A 3 -18.67 -18.12 0.49
CA ASP A 3 -17.85 -17.58 -0.59
C ASP A 3 -18.73 -17.15 -1.77
N VAL A 4 -18.44 -16.00 -2.35
CA VAL A 4 -19.10 -15.48 -3.54
C VAL A 4 -18.17 -15.50 -4.75
N ALA A 5 -18.75 -15.47 -5.95
CA ALA A 5 -17.98 -15.62 -7.18
C ALA A 5 -17.32 -14.31 -7.66
N SER A 6 -17.86 -13.15 -7.26
CA SER A 6 -17.36 -11.85 -7.71
C SER A 6 -17.45 -10.75 -6.65
N ILE A 7 -16.74 -9.65 -6.90
CA ILE A 7 -16.79 -8.46 -6.04
C ILE A 7 -18.15 -7.78 -6.14
N GLU A 8 -18.75 -7.74 -7.34
CA GLU A 8 -20.07 -7.16 -7.60
C GLU A 8 -21.14 -7.83 -6.74
N GLU A 9 -21.07 -9.16 -6.56
CA GLU A 9 -22.00 -9.90 -5.71
C GLU A 9 -21.95 -9.40 -4.24
N ILE A 10 -20.75 -9.06 -3.71
CA ILE A 10 -20.62 -8.45 -2.37
C ILE A 10 -21.36 -7.10 -2.30
N PHE A 11 -21.19 -6.26 -3.32
CA PHE A 11 -21.85 -4.94 -3.38
C PHE A 11 -23.37 -5.09 -3.52
N GLU A 12 -23.86 -6.04 -4.30
CA GLU A 12 -25.28 -6.35 -4.46
C GLU A 12 -25.91 -6.91 -3.19
N ILE A 13 -25.20 -7.76 -2.45
CA ILE A 13 -25.65 -8.29 -1.17
C ILE A 13 -25.89 -7.16 -0.17
N ARG A 14 -24.98 -6.19 -0.10
CA ARG A 14 -25.07 -5.09 0.88
C ARG A 14 -26.05 -3.99 0.46
N LYS A 15 -26.25 -3.77 -0.84
CA LYS A 15 -27.14 -2.72 -1.38
C LYS A 15 -26.83 -1.33 -0.82
N LEU A 16 -25.55 -0.97 -0.74
CA LEU A 16 -25.11 0.31 -0.18
C LEU A 16 -25.77 1.49 -0.90
N ASN A 17 -26.24 2.48 -0.14
CA ASN A 17 -26.59 3.77 -0.73
C ASN A 17 -25.33 4.55 -1.10
N THR A 18 -24.90 4.40 -2.35
CA THR A 18 -23.68 5.04 -2.85
C THR A 18 -23.76 6.57 -2.87
N SER A 19 -24.93 7.21 -2.74
CA SER A 19 -25.04 8.68 -2.74
C SER A 19 -24.59 9.33 -1.43
N SER A 20 -24.45 8.55 -0.35
CA SER A 20 -24.01 8.99 0.97
C SER A 20 -23.28 7.88 1.69
N LEU A 21 -21.98 7.76 1.39
CA LEU A 21 -21.10 6.76 1.99
C LEU A 21 -20.48 7.27 3.29
N SER A 22 -20.13 6.31 4.15
CA SER A 22 -19.36 6.44 5.38
C SER A 22 -18.18 5.49 5.31
N ILE A 23 -16.96 6.00 5.49
CA ILE A 23 -15.74 5.18 5.47
C ILE A 23 -15.20 5.04 6.88
N GLY A 24 -14.93 3.81 7.29
CA GLY A 24 -14.25 3.50 8.54
C GLY A 24 -12.92 2.81 8.32
N ALA A 25 -12.03 3.07 9.26
CA ALA A 25 -10.70 2.51 9.36
C ALA A 25 -10.58 1.84 10.73
N SER A 26 -10.25 0.55 10.75
CA SER A 26 -10.08 -0.21 12.00
C SER A 26 -9.01 -1.28 11.87
N ASP A 27 -8.51 -1.78 12.99
CA ASP A 27 -7.44 -2.80 13.05
C ASP A 27 -6.10 -2.34 12.46
N ASN A 28 -5.02 -3.06 12.79
CA ASN A 28 -3.69 -2.80 12.23
C ASN A 28 -3.22 -3.99 11.38
N ILE A 29 -2.70 -3.71 10.19
CA ILE A 29 -2.11 -4.73 9.32
C ILE A 29 -0.58 -4.70 9.44
N ASN A 30 0.00 -5.88 9.68
CA ASN A 30 1.44 -6.02 9.84
C ASN A 30 2.11 -6.46 8.52
N PHE A 31 3.24 -5.86 8.15
CA PHE A 31 4.07 -6.40 7.09
C PHE A 31 4.93 -7.56 7.61
N THR A 32 4.43 -8.77 7.35
CA THR A 32 4.96 -10.01 7.90
C THR A 32 6.09 -10.60 7.06
N HIS A 33 6.33 -10.11 5.83
CA HIS A 33 7.39 -10.66 5.00
C HIS A 33 8.77 -10.45 5.66
N ARG A 34 9.64 -11.44 5.50
CA ARG A 34 11.00 -11.44 6.03
C ARG A 34 11.97 -11.86 4.94
N LEU A 35 13.06 -11.12 4.84
CA LEU A 35 14.18 -11.41 3.96
C LEU A 35 15.37 -11.92 4.79
N PRO A 36 16.35 -12.60 4.18
CA PRO A 36 17.57 -13.01 4.88
C PRO A 36 18.35 -11.85 5.49
N LEU A 37 18.32 -10.69 4.85
CA LEU A 37 18.81 -9.42 5.38
C LEU A 37 17.68 -8.40 5.30
N MET A 38 17.46 -7.70 6.41
CA MET A 38 16.39 -6.71 6.54
C MET A 38 16.90 -5.30 6.17
N PRO A 39 16.00 -4.35 5.85
CA PRO A 39 16.37 -2.96 5.57
C PRO A 39 17.29 -2.33 6.62
N GLU A 40 17.05 -2.66 7.89
CA GLU A 40 17.83 -2.23 9.05
C GLU A 40 19.27 -2.74 9.00
N ASP A 41 19.50 -3.97 8.52
CA ASP A 41 20.83 -4.53 8.38
C ASP A 41 21.64 -3.75 7.34
N TYR A 42 21.01 -3.46 6.19
CA TYR A 42 21.64 -2.66 5.15
C TYR A 42 21.91 -1.23 5.61
N LEU A 43 20.99 -0.59 6.34
CA LEU A 43 21.25 0.73 6.93
C LEU A 43 22.41 0.70 7.92
N ARG A 44 22.49 -0.32 8.78
CA ARG A 44 23.61 -0.49 9.72
C ARG A 44 24.93 -0.63 8.98
N PHE A 45 24.97 -1.39 7.88
CA PHE A 45 26.16 -1.48 7.02
C PHE A 45 26.49 -0.11 6.42
N ALA A 46 25.49 0.58 5.88
CA ALA A 46 25.67 1.89 5.26
C ALA A 46 26.26 2.93 6.23
N HIS A 47 25.75 3.01 7.46
CA HIS A 47 26.32 3.89 8.50
C HIS A 47 27.75 3.49 8.89
N SER A 48 28.08 2.20 8.87
CA SER A 48 29.42 1.73 9.22
C SER A 48 30.42 2.08 8.13
N ASP A 49 30.05 1.88 6.87
CA ASP A 49 30.83 2.25 5.69
C ASP A 49 31.02 3.77 5.60
N LEU A 50 29.98 4.55 5.93
CA LEU A 50 30.03 6.01 5.92
C LEU A 50 31.01 6.55 6.98
N LYS A 51 31.08 5.92 8.15
CA LYS A 51 32.04 6.27 9.22
C LYS A 51 33.50 6.02 8.83
N GLU A 52 33.76 5.08 7.91
CA GLU A 52 35.11 4.86 7.39
C GLU A 52 35.60 6.09 6.59
N GLY A 53 34.70 6.77 5.88
CA GLY A 53 34.98 8.00 5.14
C GLY A 53 35.93 7.86 3.93
N SER A 54 36.38 6.64 3.63
CA SER A 54 37.20 6.34 2.46
C SER A 54 36.35 6.32 1.18
N ALA A 55 36.96 6.44 0.01
CA ALA A 55 36.24 6.29 -1.27
C ALA A 55 35.49 4.94 -1.35
N ARG A 56 36.09 3.87 -0.82
CA ARG A 56 35.46 2.55 -0.70
C ARG A 56 34.25 2.61 0.23
N GLY A 57 34.39 3.25 1.39
CA GLY A 57 33.32 3.49 2.35
C GLY A 57 32.14 4.23 1.72
N LEU A 58 32.39 5.31 0.98
CA LEU A 58 31.32 6.09 0.32
C LEU A 58 30.56 5.26 -0.73
N ILE A 59 31.29 4.54 -1.59
CA ILE A 59 30.68 3.64 -2.60
C ILE A 59 29.85 2.54 -1.94
N ASN A 60 30.35 1.93 -0.88
CA ASN A 60 29.66 0.88 -0.15
C ASN A 60 28.43 1.41 0.59
N ALA A 61 28.56 2.56 1.26
CA ALA A 61 27.47 3.19 1.98
C ALA A 61 26.29 3.49 1.06
N LEU A 62 26.54 4.08 -0.11
CA LEU A 62 25.49 4.32 -1.11
C LEU A 62 24.87 3.01 -1.61
N SER A 63 25.69 1.98 -1.88
CA SER A 63 25.20 0.68 -2.31
C SER A 63 24.25 0.06 -1.28
N ASN A 64 24.62 0.15 0.00
CA ASN A 64 23.84 -0.38 1.11
C ASN A 64 22.58 0.46 1.37
N ALA A 65 22.62 1.79 1.24
CA ALA A 65 21.43 2.63 1.28
C ALA A 65 20.41 2.25 0.19
N LYS A 66 20.87 2.07 -1.05
CA LYS A 66 20.02 1.61 -2.16
C LYS A 66 19.42 0.23 -1.91
N ARG A 67 20.21 -0.72 -1.38
CA ARG A 67 19.72 -2.07 -1.00
C ARG A 67 18.68 -2.01 0.12
N SER A 68 18.85 -1.12 1.10
CA SER A 68 17.84 -0.89 2.12
C SER A 68 16.51 -0.44 1.48
N ILE A 69 16.55 0.58 0.62
CA ILE A 69 15.36 1.05 -0.14
C ILE A 69 14.72 -0.07 -0.96
N ASP A 70 15.51 -0.82 -1.74
CA ASP A 70 15.02 -1.93 -2.56
C ASP A 70 14.34 -3.00 -1.67
N SER A 71 14.93 -3.34 -0.53
CA SER A 71 14.37 -4.31 0.42
C SER A 71 13.10 -3.84 1.11
N ILE A 72 12.98 -2.53 1.41
CA ILE A 72 11.74 -1.92 1.94
C ILE A 72 10.59 -2.11 0.96
N ILE A 73 10.82 -1.78 -0.31
CA ILE A 73 9.82 -1.91 -1.37
C ILE A 73 9.41 -3.38 -1.51
N GLU A 74 10.38 -4.31 -1.51
CA GLU A 74 10.11 -5.74 -1.62
C GLU A 74 9.29 -6.29 -0.45
N ILE A 75 9.65 -5.94 0.79
CA ILE A 75 8.92 -6.37 1.99
C ILE A 75 7.48 -5.85 1.97
N ALA A 76 7.29 -4.57 1.64
CA ALA A 76 5.98 -3.95 1.57
C ALA A 76 5.09 -4.67 0.55
N LEU A 77 5.56 -4.78 -0.70
CA LEU A 77 4.77 -5.39 -1.78
C LEU A 77 4.48 -6.87 -1.53
N LYS A 78 5.47 -7.65 -1.09
CA LYS A 78 5.24 -9.08 -0.79
C LYS A 78 4.32 -9.29 0.40
N SER A 79 4.32 -8.40 1.39
CA SER A 79 3.36 -8.44 2.49
C SER A 79 1.92 -8.16 2.04
N LEU A 80 1.76 -7.50 0.90
CA LEU A 80 0.49 -7.28 0.22
C LEU A 80 0.22 -8.32 -0.89
N SER A 81 0.91 -9.46 -0.87
CA SER A 81 0.79 -10.51 -1.90
C SER A 81 1.00 -10.03 -3.34
N ILE A 82 1.84 -9.00 -3.52
CA ILE A 82 2.29 -8.53 -4.84
C ILE A 82 3.71 -9.07 -5.06
N ASP A 83 3.93 -9.85 -6.11
CA ASP A 83 5.28 -10.28 -6.50
C ASP A 83 5.99 -9.16 -7.27
N PRO A 84 7.02 -8.50 -6.69
CA PRO A 84 7.69 -7.37 -7.34
C PRO A 84 8.36 -7.71 -8.67
N ARG A 85 8.57 -9.01 -8.94
CA ARG A 85 9.21 -9.52 -10.16
C ARG A 85 8.22 -9.82 -11.28
N ASN A 86 6.94 -9.96 -10.95
CA ASN A 86 5.90 -10.29 -11.91
C ASN A 86 4.68 -9.40 -11.67
N ILE A 87 4.80 -8.16 -12.12
CA ILE A 87 3.75 -7.16 -12.02
C ILE A 87 2.78 -7.31 -13.20
N PRO A 88 1.48 -7.59 -12.95
CA PRO A 88 0.53 -7.77 -14.03
C PRO A 88 0.10 -6.43 -14.67
N ALA A 89 -0.40 -6.48 -15.90
CA ALA A 89 -0.74 -5.28 -16.68
C ALA A 89 -1.78 -4.37 -16.00
N HIS A 90 -2.82 -4.93 -15.39
CA HIS A 90 -3.84 -4.15 -14.68
C HIS A 90 -3.30 -3.39 -13.46
N ALA A 91 -2.21 -3.87 -12.84
CA ALA A 91 -1.54 -3.12 -11.78
C ALA A 91 -0.87 -1.86 -12.32
N LEU A 92 -0.35 -1.91 -13.55
CA LEU A 92 0.23 -0.76 -14.24
C LEU A 92 -0.85 0.22 -14.72
N GLU A 93 -2.01 -0.28 -15.13
CA GLU A 93 -3.19 0.54 -15.41
C GLU A 93 -3.65 1.29 -14.16
N PHE A 94 -3.74 0.61 -13.01
CA PHE A 94 -3.95 1.25 -11.72
C PHE A 94 -2.91 2.35 -11.45
N CYS A 95 -1.62 2.08 -11.68
CA CYS A 95 -0.58 3.09 -11.52
C CYS A 95 -0.79 4.31 -12.44
N ASN A 96 -1.26 4.11 -13.68
CA ASN A 96 -1.58 5.21 -14.59
C ASN A 96 -2.79 6.04 -14.11
N ASP A 97 -3.75 5.42 -13.43
CA ASP A 97 -4.95 6.11 -12.94
C ASP A 97 -4.66 7.01 -11.73
N VAL A 98 -3.76 6.58 -10.85
CA VAL A 98 -3.58 7.22 -9.52
C VAL A 98 -2.29 8.01 -9.33
N LEU A 99 -1.33 7.89 -10.27
CA LEU A 99 -0.08 8.64 -10.23
C LEU A 99 -0.16 9.89 -11.12
N PRO A 100 0.53 10.99 -10.72
CA PRO A 100 0.69 12.15 -11.58
C PRO A 100 1.56 11.81 -12.80
N GLU A 101 1.48 12.64 -13.85
CA GLU A 101 2.10 12.38 -15.15
C GLU A 101 3.62 12.09 -15.07
N TRP A 102 4.34 12.84 -14.23
CA TRP A 102 5.79 12.67 -14.03
C TRP A 102 6.19 11.35 -13.33
N ASP A 103 5.22 10.63 -12.75
CA ASP A 103 5.42 9.36 -12.05
C ASP A 103 4.85 8.15 -12.81
N LYS A 104 4.20 8.36 -13.95
CA LYS A 104 3.66 7.27 -14.79
C LYS A 104 4.72 6.40 -15.46
N ASN A 105 5.99 6.83 -15.51
CA ASN A 105 7.06 6.05 -16.14
C ASN A 105 8.19 5.68 -15.16
N ILE A 106 7.88 5.60 -13.87
CA ILE A 106 8.84 5.16 -12.85
C ILE A 106 9.35 3.76 -13.18
N ASN A 107 10.67 3.61 -13.15
CA ASN A 107 11.37 2.33 -13.15
C ASN A 107 12.21 2.19 -11.87
N PRO A 108 12.28 1.00 -11.26
CA PRO A 108 11.56 -0.24 -11.63
C PRO A 108 10.04 -0.16 -11.36
N THR A 109 9.26 -1.05 -11.99
CA THR A 109 7.80 -1.12 -11.82
C THR A 109 7.36 -1.42 -10.38
N SER A 110 8.22 -2.08 -9.59
CA SER A 110 8.01 -2.28 -8.15
C SER A 110 7.96 -0.95 -7.39
N LEU A 111 8.90 -0.03 -7.64
CA LEU A 111 8.87 1.32 -7.08
C LEU A 111 7.62 2.07 -7.54
N ARG A 112 7.24 1.91 -8.81
CA ARG A 112 6.05 2.55 -9.36
C ARG A 112 4.78 2.15 -8.60
N ILE A 113 4.56 0.86 -8.37
CA ILE A 113 3.41 0.38 -7.59
C ILE A 113 3.51 0.83 -6.14
N PHE A 114 4.69 0.76 -5.54
CA PHE A 114 4.90 1.23 -4.18
C PHE A 114 4.47 2.70 -4.00
N CYS A 115 4.85 3.58 -4.93
CA CYS A 115 4.38 4.96 -4.97
C CYS A 115 2.86 5.05 -5.24
N ALA A 116 2.34 4.26 -6.18
CA ALA A 116 0.91 4.24 -6.53
C ALA A 116 0.01 3.74 -5.38
N LEU A 117 0.51 2.88 -4.50
CA LEU A 117 -0.22 2.48 -3.29
C LEU A 117 -0.21 3.57 -2.21
N GLY A 118 0.62 4.61 -2.36
CA GLY A 118 0.70 5.72 -1.42
C GLY A 118 1.72 5.51 -0.29
N PHE A 119 2.72 4.64 -0.47
CA PHE A 119 3.76 4.43 0.55
C PHE A 119 4.72 5.60 0.68
N SER A 120 5.17 6.17 -0.44
CA SER A 120 6.08 7.30 -0.46
C SER A 120 6.00 8.03 -1.81
N PRO A 121 6.22 9.36 -1.85
CA PRO A 121 6.56 10.06 -3.07
C PRO A 121 7.82 9.46 -3.72
N SER A 122 7.92 9.57 -5.05
CA SER A 122 8.99 8.91 -5.81
C SER A 122 10.30 9.71 -5.89
N LEU A 123 10.25 11.04 -5.71
CA LEU A 123 11.34 11.96 -6.05
C LEU A 123 12.66 11.60 -5.35
N LEU A 124 12.65 11.55 -4.01
CA LEU A 124 13.87 11.27 -3.22
C LEU A 124 14.44 9.88 -3.52
N ILE A 125 13.56 8.89 -3.74
CA ILE A 125 13.99 7.54 -4.08
C ILE A 125 14.62 7.49 -5.48
N LYS A 126 14.07 8.24 -6.45
CA LYS A 126 14.67 8.38 -7.79
C LYS A 126 16.06 8.98 -7.73
N GLU A 127 16.28 10.00 -6.90
CA GLU A 127 17.60 10.64 -6.76
C GLU A 127 18.67 9.66 -6.30
N VAL A 128 18.40 8.84 -5.28
CA VAL A 128 19.35 7.83 -4.79
C VAL A 128 19.68 6.79 -5.87
N ARG A 129 18.67 6.38 -6.65
CA ARG A 129 18.86 5.43 -7.75
C ARG A 129 19.68 6.03 -8.89
N SER A 130 19.38 7.27 -9.30
CA SER A 130 20.12 7.98 -10.33
C SER A 130 21.59 8.14 -9.95
N LEU A 131 21.87 8.57 -8.71
CA LEU A 131 23.23 8.67 -8.19
C LEU A 131 23.95 7.32 -8.26
N ARG A 132 23.29 6.23 -7.85
CA ARG A 132 23.89 4.90 -7.91
C ARG A 132 24.16 4.43 -9.35
N ASN A 133 23.25 4.70 -10.27
CA ASN A 133 23.43 4.35 -11.68
C ASN A 133 24.64 5.09 -12.28
N ASN A 134 24.82 6.38 -11.98
CA ASN A 134 25.97 7.15 -12.44
C ASN A 134 27.28 6.53 -11.93
N ILE A 135 27.33 6.11 -10.67
CA ILE A 135 28.53 5.46 -10.11
C ILE A 135 28.82 4.10 -10.75
N GLU A 136 27.78 3.36 -11.15
CA GLU A 136 27.93 2.06 -11.81
C GLU A 136 28.32 2.18 -13.30
N HIS A 137 27.94 3.27 -13.97
CA HIS A 137 28.16 3.46 -15.41
C HIS A 137 29.30 4.44 -15.75
N ASP A 138 29.41 5.52 -15.00
CA ASP A 138 30.38 6.60 -15.21
C ASP A 138 31.61 6.46 -14.28
N TYR A 139 31.59 5.46 -13.38
CA TYR A 139 32.68 5.11 -12.46
C TYR A 139 33.14 6.26 -11.54
N GLU A 140 32.23 7.20 -11.27
CA GLU A 140 32.46 8.32 -10.36
C GLU A 140 32.48 7.87 -8.88
N ILE A 141 33.19 8.61 -8.04
CA ILE A 141 33.16 8.43 -6.58
C ILE A 141 32.12 9.43 -6.04
N PRO A 142 31.09 8.98 -5.31
CA PRO A 142 30.12 9.90 -4.72
C PRO A 142 30.80 10.81 -3.70
N SER A 143 30.31 12.04 -3.58
CA SER A 143 30.69 12.90 -2.47
C SER A 143 30.13 12.38 -1.13
N ILE A 144 30.73 12.85 -0.04
CA ILE A 144 30.24 12.55 1.31
C ILE A 144 28.79 13.03 1.49
N ASP A 145 28.46 14.23 1.00
CA ASP A 145 27.12 14.83 1.15
C ASP A 145 26.06 14.04 0.38
N GLU A 146 26.36 13.62 -0.86
CA GLU A 146 25.48 12.75 -1.64
C GLU A 146 25.25 11.40 -0.96
N THR A 147 26.31 10.84 -0.36
CA THR A 147 26.24 9.56 0.35
C THR A 147 25.42 9.69 1.63
N ILE A 148 25.65 10.73 2.43
CA ILE A 148 24.84 11.05 3.63
C ILE A 148 23.38 11.15 3.23
N LYS A 149 23.06 11.96 2.21
CA LYS A 149 21.69 12.15 1.73
C LYS A 149 21.03 10.84 1.35
N ALA A 150 21.75 9.94 0.67
CA ALA A 150 21.20 8.64 0.30
C ALA A 150 20.88 7.76 1.51
N VAL A 151 21.76 7.75 2.52
CA VAL A 151 21.54 7.01 3.78
C VAL A 151 20.33 7.57 4.53
N GLU A 152 20.23 8.90 4.65
CA GLU A 152 19.10 9.56 5.31
C GLU A 152 17.77 9.31 4.59
N ILE A 153 17.76 9.29 3.25
CA ILE A 153 16.56 8.95 2.47
C ILE A 153 16.12 7.51 2.75
N ALA A 154 17.06 6.57 2.85
CA ALA A 154 16.75 5.18 3.17
C ALA A 154 16.18 5.05 4.59
N GLU A 155 16.74 5.77 5.57
CA GLU A 155 16.26 5.80 6.95
C GLU A 155 14.87 6.44 7.05
N LEU A 156 14.64 7.58 6.38
CA LEU A 156 13.34 8.24 6.31
C LEU A 156 12.27 7.32 5.71
N LEU A 157 12.61 6.60 4.65
CA LEU A 157 11.70 5.66 4.00
C LEU A 157 11.36 4.48 4.93
N LEU A 158 12.35 3.95 5.67
CA LEU A 158 12.12 2.89 6.64
C LEU A 158 11.16 3.35 7.74
N ASN A 159 11.40 4.54 8.31
CA ASN A 159 10.55 5.12 9.33
C ASN A 159 9.12 5.38 8.81
N THR A 160 8.99 5.80 7.55
CA THR A 160 7.70 5.98 6.88
C THR A 160 6.95 4.64 6.75
N LEU A 161 7.65 3.57 6.40
CA LEU A 161 7.04 2.23 6.32
C LEU A 161 6.56 1.76 7.71
N ARG A 162 7.38 1.95 8.76
CA ARG A 162 7.01 1.62 10.14
C ARG A 162 5.80 2.40 10.63
N ALA A 163 5.73 3.69 10.33
CA ALA A 163 4.55 4.49 10.62
C ALA A 163 3.31 3.92 9.89
N LYS A 164 3.44 3.56 8.62
CA LYS A 164 2.35 2.92 7.87
C LYS A 164 1.92 1.59 8.49
N GLU A 165 2.83 0.73 8.95
CA GLU A 165 2.44 -0.50 9.68
C GLU A 165 1.59 -0.21 10.93
N MET A 166 1.82 0.92 11.62
CA MET A 166 1.05 1.29 12.80
C MET A 166 -0.35 1.84 12.49
N TYR A 167 -0.54 2.40 11.30
CA TYR A 167 -1.77 3.11 10.89
C TYR A 167 -2.50 2.49 9.70
N ASN A 168 -2.00 1.40 9.11
CA ASN A 168 -2.69 0.72 8.02
C ASN A 168 -3.81 -0.14 8.58
N CYS A 169 -5.00 0.05 8.04
CA CYS A 169 -6.22 -0.41 8.67
C CYS A 169 -7.15 -1.11 7.68
N CYS A 170 -7.93 -2.06 8.18
CA CYS A 170 -9.09 -2.56 7.46
C CYS A 170 -9.99 -1.38 7.07
N ILE A 171 -10.49 -1.41 5.83
CA ILE A 171 -11.38 -0.36 5.33
C ILE A 171 -12.79 -0.90 5.30
N GLU A 172 -13.71 -0.18 5.94
CA GLU A 172 -15.14 -0.44 5.86
C GLU A 172 -15.83 0.67 5.06
N ILE A 173 -16.49 0.28 3.97
CA ILE A 173 -17.32 1.15 3.15
C ILE A 173 -18.79 0.88 3.50
N SER A 174 -19.41 1.81 4.20
CA SER A 174 -20.81 1.74 4.63
C SER A 174 -21.61 2.90 4.05
N ASP A 175 -22.92 2.93 4.29
CA ASP A 175 -23.74 4.12 4.03
C ASP A 175 -24.12 4.81 5.35
N THR A 176 -24.37 6.11 5.27
CA THR A 176 -24.67 6.91 6.47
C THR A 176 -25.98 6.54 7.17
N ASN A 177 -26.83 5.73 6.53
CA ASN A 177 -28.12 5.32 7.09
C ASN A 177 -28.01 4.01 7.90
N THR A 178 -26.93 3.24 7.70
CA THR A 178 -26.71 1.92 8.30
C THR A 178 -25.71 1.91 9.45
N THR A 179 -24.87 2.95 9.59
CA THR A 179 -23.88 3.08 10.68
C THR A 179 -24.50 3.09 12.09
N SER A 180 -25.76 3.49 12.25
CA SER A 180 -26.42 3.61 13.55
C SER A 180 -27.15 2.34 14.03
N LYS A 181 -27.05 1.20 13.33
CA LYS A 181 -27.97 0.05 13.53
C LYS A 181 -27.32 -1.30 13.86
N ILE A 182 -26.02 -1.37 14.14
CA ILE A 182 -25.32 -2.66 14.17
C ILE A 182 -24.66 -2.95 15.51
N GLU A 183 -24.83 -4.21 15.95
CA GLU A 183 -24.18 -4.79 17.14
C GLU A 183 -22.65 -4.81 17.01
N GLU A 184 -21.97 -4.67 18.14
CA GLU A 184 -20.51 -4.68 18.25
C GLU A 184 -19.88 -5.90 17.53
N GLY A 185 -18.86 -5.66 16.71
CA GLY A 185 -18.14 -6.70 15.96
C GLY A 185 -18.70 -7.07 14.58
N ARG A 186 -19.79 -6.43 14.10
CA ARG A 186 -20.32 -6.66 12.74
C ARG A 186 -20.05 -5.49 11.81
N ALA A 187 -19.75 -5.80 10.54
CA ALA A 187 -19.58 -4.78 9.51
C ALA A 187 -20.94 -4.20 9.08
N SER A 188 -21.06 -2.88 9.15
CA SER A 188 -22.17 -2.08 8.61
C SER A 188 -22.12 -1.83 7.13
N GLY A 189 -21.01 -2.20 6.52
CA GLY A 189 -20.85 -2.11 5.09
C GLY A 189 -20.09 -3.29 4.52
N ILE A 190 -19.28 -2.98 3.54
CA ILE A 190 -18.33 -3.88 2.90
C ILE A 190 -16.98 -3.62 3.54
N ARG A 191 -16.39 -4.64 4.15
CA ARG A 191 -15.09 -4.52 4.82
C ARG A 191 -14.00 -5.23 4.03
N PHE A 192 -12.93 -4.51 3.71
CA PHE A 192 -11.68 -5.03 3.15
C PHE A 192 -10.69 -5.26 4.29
N ARG A 193 -10.14 -6.47 4.37
CA ARG A 193 -9.19 -6.86 5.42
C ARG A 193 -8.22 -7.93 4.95
N ASP A 194 -7.15 -8.12 5.71
CA ASP A 194 -6.35 -9.34 5.60
C ASP A 194 -7.15 -10.54 6.13
N LYS A 195 -7.03 -11.67 5.43
CA LYS A 195 -7.63 -12.92 5.83
C LYS A 195 -6.75 -13.53 6.91
N TYR A 196 -7.26 -13.54 8.14
CA TYR A 196 -6.57 -14.14 9.28
C TYR A 196 -6.15 -15.59 8.97
N SER A 197 -4.85 -15.83 8.87
CA SER A 197 -4.27 -17.17 8.84
C SER A 197 -3.43 -17.37 10.12
N PRO A 198 -3.80 -18.31 11.00
CA PRO A 198 -3.00 -18.63 12.18
C PRO A 198 -1.61 -19.21 11.82
N LEU A 199 -1.42 -19.63 10.56
CA LEU A 199 -0.16 -20.08 10.00
C LEU A 199 0.43 -18.95 9.15
N LYS A 200 1.15 -18.02 9.80
CA LYS A 200 1.72 -16.78 9.22
C LYS A 200 2.78 -16.99 8.10
N ASN A 201 3.00 -18.23 7.64
CA ASN A 201 4.01 -18.58 6.65
C ASN A 201 3.46 -18.77 5.23
N THR A 202 2.14 -18.79 5.04
CA THR A 202 1.52 -18.70 3.71
C THR A 202 1.02 -17.27 3.54
N GLY A 203 1.45 -16.58 2.49
CA GLY A 203 1.32 -15.12 2.32
C GLY A 203 -0.05 -14.53 2.70
N THR A 204 -0.03 -13.25 3.10
CA THR A 204 -1.23 -12.49 3.48
C THR A 204 -2.23 -12.46 2.32
N SER A 205 -3.33 -13.21 2.42
CA SER A 205 -4.44 -13.07 1.47
C SER A 205 -5.40 -12.00 1.99
N PHE A 206 -6.15 -11.36 1.10
CA PHE A 206 -7.11 -10.30 1.45
C PHE A 206 -8.50 -10.71 1.02
N GLU A 207 -9.51 -10.20 1.72
CA GLU A 207 -10.91 -10.48 1.42
C GLU A 207 -11.79 -9.24 1.56
N LEU A 208 -12.87 -9.21 0.78
CA LEU A 208 -14.06 -8.40 1.08
C LEU A 208 -15.05 -9.24 1.84
N ILE A 209 -15.65 -8.66 2.88
CA ILE A 209 -16.73 -9.28 3.64
C ILE A 209 -17.94 -8.34 3.68
N ALA A 210 -19.14 -8.93 3.64
CA ALA A 210 -20.38 -8.21 3.88
C ALA A 210 -21.40 -9.12 4.55
N PHE A 211 -22.35 -8.52 5.25
CA PHE A 211 -23.48 -9.22 5.86
C PHE A 211 -24.78 -8.68 5.25
N ASN A 212 -25.68 -9.60 4.89
CA ASN A 212 -27.03 -9.25 4.46
C ASN A 212 -27.93 -8.89 5.65
N GLU A 213 -29.18 -8.49 5.37
CA GLU A 213 -30.18 -8.12 6.38
C GLU A 213 -30.51 -9.25 7.36
N ASN A 214 -30.28 -10.51 6.97
CA ASN A 214 -30.49 -11.70 7.79
C ASN A 214 -29.24 -12.11 8.59
N ASN A 215 -28.23 -11.25 8.70
CA ASN A 215 -26.93 -11.53 9.33
C ASN A 215 -26.16 -12.72 8.72
N GLN A 216 -26.47 -13.13 7.48
CA GLN A 216 -25.66 -14.10 6.77
C GLN A 216 -24.44 -13.39 6.17
N GLY A 217 -23.24 -13.85 6.56
CA GLY A 217 -21.98 -13.30 6.09
C GLY A 217 -21.49 -13.93 4.79
N TYR A 218 -20.95 -13.10 3.91
CA TYR A 218 -20.40 -13.45 2.60
C TYR A 218 -18.96 -12.94 2.47
N CYS A 219 -18.14 -13.65 1.71
CA CYS A 219 -16.77 -13.25 1.42
C CYS A 219 -16.35 -13.43 -0.03
N TYR A 220 -15.52 -12.52 -0.50
CA TYR A 220 -14.74 -12.66 -1.72
C TYR A 220 -13.26 -12.59 -1.37
N THR A 221 -12.47 -13.62 -1.70
CA THR A 221 -11.02 -13.62 -1.49
C THR A 221 -10.31 -13.14 -2.76
N PHE A 222 -9.46 -12.12 -2.65
CA PHE A 222 -8.68 -11.61 -3.77
C PHE A 222 -7.58 -12.59 -4.19
N THR A 223 -7.35 -12.65 -5.51
CA THR A 223 -6.24 -13.42 -6.08
C THR A 223 -5.07 -12.55 -6.54
N GLY A 224 -5.23 -11.22 -6.48
CA GLY A 224 -4.26 -10.24 -6.98
C GLY A 224 -4.37 -9.97 -8.48
N LYS A 225 -5.30 -10.66 -9.16
CA LYS A 225 -5.58 -10.50 -10.59
C LYS A 225 -6.66 -9.46 -10.88
N GLU A 226 -7.35 -9.01 -9.84
CA GLU A 226 -8.45 -8.07 -9.95
C GLU A 226 -7.92 -6.63 -9.89
N PRO A 227 -8.27 -5.73 -10.83
CA PRO A 227 -7.87 -4.32 -10.75
C PRO A 227 -8.29 -3.65 -9.44
N LEU A 228 -9.49 -3.98 -8.95
CA LEU A 228 -10.04 -3.46 -7.69
C LEU A 228 -9.16 -3.77 -6.47
N TYR A 229 -8.37 -4.85 -6.50
CA TYR A 229 -7.46 -5.20 -5.41
C TYR A 229 -6.53 -4.05 -5.05
N TYR A 230 -5.93 -3.41 -6.06
CA TYR A 230 -4.97 -2.33 -5.87
C TYR A 230 -5.61 -1.04 -5.34
N TYR A 231 -6.86 -0.75 -5.72
CA TYR A 231 -7.60 0.38 -5.16
C TYR A 231 -7.96 0.14 -3.69
N PHE A 232 -8.38 -1.07 -3.32
CA PHE A 232 -8.62 -1.41 -1.91
C PHE A 232 -7.34 -1.35 -1.08
N LEU A 233 -6.22 -1.87 -1.59
CA LEU A 233 -4.91 -1.71 -0.95
C LEU A 233 -4.53 -0.24 -0.79
N ARG A 234 -4.70 0.59 -1.82
CA ARG A 234 -4.40 2.03 -1.72
C ARG A 234 -5.27 2.69 -0.66
N ALA A 235 -6.59 2.42 -0.64
CA ALA A 235 -7.50 2.96 0.37
C ALA A 235 -7.02 2.63 1.79
N MET A 236 -6.64 1.37 2.03
CA MET A 236 -6.06 0.90 3.29
C MET A 236 -4.75 1.61 3.67
N ILE A 237 -3.85 1.86 2.71
CA ILE A 237 -2.55 2.50 2.98
C ILE A 237 -2.66 4.02 3.23
N VAL A 238 -3.72 4.67 2.74
CA VAL A 238 -3.89 6.13 2.83
C VAL A 238 -4.93 6.57 3.85
N ALA A 239 -5.73 5.67 4.43
CA ALA A 239 -6.95 6.04 5.14
C ALA A 239 -6.75 7.04 6.28
N ASP A 240 -5.77 6.81 7.15
CA ASP A 240 -5.49 7.69 8.30
C ASP A 240 -4.44 8.77 8.00
N LEU A 241 -3.87 8.78 6.79
CA LEU A 241 -2.73 9.62 6.43
C LEU A 241 -3.06 10.68 5.37
N ASP A 242 -3.99 10.41 4.46
CA ASP A 242 -4.32 11.29 3.34
C ASP A 242 -5.79 11.13 2.94
N ARG A 243 -6.65 11.97 3.56
CA ARG A 243 -8.11 11.93 3.37
C ARG A 243 -8.54 12.22 1.93
N GLU A 244 -7.84 13.10 1.22
CA GLU A 244 -8.19 13.43 -0.17
C GLU A 244 -7.88 12.23 -1.09
N LYS A 245 -6.70 11.60 -0.95
CA LYS A 245 -6.39 10.38 -1.69
C LYS A 245 -7.33 9.23 -1.33
N LEU A 246 -7.72 9.10 -0.06
CA LEU A 246 -8.73 8.11 0.35
C LEU A 246 -10.02 8.33 -0.43
N LYS A 247 -10.55 9.56 -0.40
CA LYS A 247 -11.81 9.92 -1.08
C LYS A 247 -11.77 9.63 -2.58
N GLU A 248 -10.70 10.05 -3.26
CA GLU A 248 -10.50 9.75 -4.69
C GLU A 248 -10.49 8.24 -4.97
N THR A 249 -9.79 7.48 -4.12
CA THR A 249 -9.68 6.03 -4.25
C THR A 249 -11.02 5.34 -4.04
N ILE A 250 -11.79 5.77 -3.03
CA ILE A 250 -13.14 5.24 -2.78
C ILE A 250 -14.08 5.57 -3.96
N LEU A 251 -14.03 6.78 -4.52
CA LEU A 251 -14.82 7.12 -5.72
C LEU A 251 -14.53 6.18 -6.88
N LYS A 252 -13.26 5.86 -7.10
CA LYS A 252 -12.84 4.92 -8.15
C LYS A 252 -13.35 3.51 -7.89
N ILE A 253 -13.26 3.02 -6.66
CA ILE A 253 -13.83 1.71 -6.27
C ILE A 253 -15.32 1.68 -6.63
N ILE A 254 -16.09 2.68 -6.21
CA ILE A 254 -17.54 2.75 -6.49
C ILE A 254 -17.83 2.87 -7.98
N GLN A 255 -17.05 3.64 -8.73
CA GLN A 255 -17.22 3.79 -10.18
C GLN A 255 -16.98 2.47 -10.92
N ILE A 256 -16.01 1.67 -10.48
CA ILE A 256 -15.69 0.39 -11.10
C ILE A 256 -16.75 -0.66 -10.74
N THR A 257 -17.26 -0.66 -9.49
CA THR A 257 -18.25 -1.65 -9.03
C THR A 257 -19.69 -1.31 -9.41
N HIS A 258 -20.02 -0.03 -9.63
CA HIS A 258 -21.34 0.41 -10.05
C HIS A 258 -21.27 1.13 -11.41
N SER A 259 -21.85 0.53 -12.46
CA SER A 259 -21.93 1.13 -13.80
C SER A 259 -22.83 2.39 -13.91
N LYS A 260 -23.30 2.96 -12.79
CA LYS A 260 -24.22 4.12 -12.74
C LYS A 260 -23.67 5.22 -11.83
N LYS A 261 -24.02 6.47 -12.18
CA LYS A 261 -23.49 7.78 -11.73
C LYS A 261 -22.76 7.79 -10.36
N PRO A 262 -21.57 8.43 -10.28
CA PRO A 262 -20.78 8.50 -9.06
C PRO A 262 -21.53 9.24 -7.92
N PRO A 263 -21.19 8.96 -6.66
CA PRO A 263 -21.73 9.66 -5.50
C PRO A 263 -21.60 11.18 -5.61
N ASN A 264 -22.68 11.93 -5.33
CA ASN A 264 -22.58 13.39 -5.19
C ASN A 264 -21.95 13.81 -3.85
N THR A 265 -21.90 12.91 -2.86
CA THR A 265 -21.41 13.17 -1.50
C THR A 265 -20.78 11.92 -0.91
N ILE A 266 -19.49 11.98 -0.56
CA ILE A 266 -18.83 11.02 0.32
C ILE A 266 -18.58 11.73 1.64
N LYS A 267 -19.14 11.19 2.73
CA LYS A 267 -18.76 11.59 4.08
C LYS A 267 -17.74 10.58 4.57
N ILE A 268 -16.51 10.98 4.79
CA ILE A 268 -15.57 10.15 5.55
C ILE A 268 -15.97 10.36 7.01
N ALA A 269 -16.47 9.31 7.67
CA ALA A 269 -16.82 9.41 9.08
C ALA A 269 -15.52 9.53 9.88
N GLU A 270 -15.46 10.51 10.77
CA GLU A 270 -14.38 10.60 11.73
C GLU A 270 -14.64 9.53 12.80
N PHE A 271 -13.71 8.61 12.96
CA PHE A 271 -13.65 7.81 14.18
C PHE A 271 -12.87 8.64 15.19
N ASP A 272 -13.58 9.17 16.19
CA ASP A 272 -12.95 9.64 17.42
C ASP A 272 -12.40 8.39 18.12
N TYR A 273 -11.07 8.30 18.22
CA TYR A 273 -10.39 7.29 19.04
C TYR A 273 -10.61 7.53 20.53
#